data_AF-A0A3N7C170-F1
#
_entry.id   AF-A0A3N7C170-F1
#
_cell.length_a   1.000
_cell.length_b   1.000
_cell.length_c   1.000
_cell.angle_alpha   90.00
_cell.angle_beta   90.00
_cell.angle_gamma   90.00
#
_symmetry.space_group_name_H-M   'P 1'
#
loop_
_entity.id
_entity.type
_entity.pdbx_description
1 polymer ?
#
loop_
_entity_poly.entity_id
_entity_poly.type
_entity_poly.pdbx_seq_one_letter_code
_entity_poly.pdbx_strand_id
1 'polypeptide(L)'
;MKRQQDSKQQLLFGLVLTLLGVVFLLDNFHVFDARRILPFWPLILIALGALKLSQDADARGRGIGFALIAVGSLLTLRHLGIFDFRWRDFWPLILIGAGVLVMFRGRLALERNGGAATVDLLDEDRVQISTVLSGNQSKLSSPRFTGGEIKVVMGETQLDLRQASIEAPAQLKILVVMGSVKLQLPPDWSVSVKGKPLLSEIDDKTTPPLMSSKQLVIHAELVLGGLELRN
;
A
#
# COMPACT_ATOMS: atom_id res chain seq x y z
N MET A 1 -10.80 -45.33 -17.43
CA MET A 1 -9.99 -44.44 -18.29
C MET A 1 -8.67 -43.93 -17.65
N LYS A 2 -8.33 -44.23 -16.38
CA LYS A 2 -7.08 -43.75 -15.72
C LYS A 2 -5.76 -44.47 -16.11
N ARG A 3 -5.79 -45.71 -16.61
CA ARG A 3 -4.57 -46.49 -16.91
C ARG A 3 -3.73 -45.99 -18.09
N GLN A 4 -4.29 -45.22 -19.03
CA GLN A 4 -3.53 -44.76 -20.20
C GLN A 4 -2.70 -43.49 -19.96
N GLN A 5 -2.99 -42.71 -18.91
CA GLN A 5 -2.22 -41.51 -18.58
C GLN A 5 -0.86 -41.88 -17.94
N ASP A 6 -0.84 -42.89 -17.07
CA ASP A 6 0.40 -43.36 -16.42
C ASP A 6 1.41 -43.90 -17.45
N SER A 7 0.98 -44.69 -18.44
CA SER A 7 1.89 -45.22 -19.45
C SER A 7 2.48 -44.13 -20.35
N LYS A 8 1.70 -43.08 -20.68
CA LYS A 8 2.22 -41.93 -21.43
C LYS A 8 3.21 -41.11 -20.61
N GLN A 9 2.97 -40.93 -19.31
CA GLN A 9 3.88 -40.20 -18.42
C GLN A 9 5.18 -40.97 -18.17
N GLN A 10 5.11 -42.30 -18.01
CA GLN A 10 6.29 -43.16 -17.88
C GLN A 10 7.13 -43.18 -19.16
N LEU A 11 6.49 -43.25 -20.33
CA LEU A 11 7.19 -43.18 -21.61
C LEU A 11 7.85 -41.81 -21.82
N LEU A 12 7.16 -40.71 -21.48
CA LEU A 12 7.72 -39.36 -21.55
C LEU A 12 8.93 -39.21 -20.60
N PHE A 13 8.81 -39.71 -19.38
CA PHE A 13 9.89 -39.65 -18.39
C PHE A 13 11.11 -40.46 -18.85
N GLY A 14 10.89 -41.66 -19.38
CA GLY A 14 11.94 -42.50 -19.96
C GLY A 14 12.61 -41.85 -21.18
N LEU A 15 11.83 -41.20 -22.05
CA LEU A 15 12.34 -40.47 -23.21
C LEU A 15 13.21 -39.28 -22.79
N VAL A 16 12.75 -38.49 -21.81
CA VAL A 16 13.51 -37.35 -21.26
C VAL A 16 14.81 -37.83 -20.63
N LEU A 17 14.78 -38.91 -19.84
CA LEU A 17 15.96 -39.46 -19.21
C LEU A 17 16.96 -40.01 -20.24
N THR A 18 16.46 -40.64 -21.31
CA THR A 18 17.29 -41.15 -22.41
C THR A 18 17.95 -40.01 -23.19
N LEU A 19 17.20 -38.95 -23.52
CA LEU A 19 17.73 -37.76 -24.19
C LEU A 19 18.79 -37.06 -23.33
N LEU A 20 18.53 -36.94 -22.02
CA LEU A 20 19.46 -36.31 -21.08
C LEU A 20 20.75 -37.11 -20.95
N GLY A 21 20.65 -38.45 -20.93
CA GLY A 21 21.81 -39.35 -20.96
C GLY A 21 22.61 -39.29 -22.26
N VAL A 22 21.94 -39.20 -23.42
CA VAL A 22 22.59 -39.04 -24.73
C VAL A 22 23.35 -37.72 -24.81
N VAL A 23 22.77 -36.62 -24.31
CA VAL A 23 23.43 -35.32 -24.24
C VAL A 23 24.68 -35.38 -23.35
N PHE A 24 24.61 -36.05 -22.20
CA PHE A 24 25.75 -36.23 -21.30
C PHE A 24 26.85 -37.10 -21.90
N LEU A 25 26.47 -38.15 -22.65
CA LEU A 25 27.42 -39.02 -23.34
C LEU A 25 28.15 -38.26 -24.47
N LEU A 26 27.42 -37.43 -25.21
CA LEU A 26 27.96 -36.58 -26.28
C LEU A 26 28.92 -35.50 -25.74
N ASP A 27 28.62 -34.93 -24.57
CA ASP A 27 29.52 -34.00 -23.86
C ASP A 27 30.81 -34.72 -23.40
N ASN A 28 30.68 -35.94 -22.87
CA ASN A 28 31.83 -36.74 -22.46
C ASN A 28 32.73 -37.13 -23.64
N PHE A 29 32.15 -37.34 -24.83
CA PHE A 29 32.91 -37.68 -26.05
C PHE A 29 33.68 -36.50 -26.66
N HIS A 30 33.55 -35.27 -26.13
CA HIS A 30 34.19 -34.04 -26.67
C HIS A 30 33.87 -33.77 -28.15
N VAL A 31 32.88 -34.46 -28.73
CA VAL A 31 32.40 -34.21 -30.10
C VAL A 31 31.56 -32.93 -30.13
N PHE A 32 31.00 -32.51 -28.97
CA PHE A 32 30.29 -31.25 -28.77
C PHE A 32 30.61 -30.65 -27.40
N ASP A 33 31.11 -29.41 -27.35
CA ASP A 33 31.27 -28.65 -26.10
C ASP A 33 29.89 -28.26 -25.54
N ALA A 34 29.32 -29.04 -24.62
CA ALA A 34 28.06 -28.66 -23.99
C ALA A 34 28.21 -27.36 -23.17
N ARG A 35 29.43 -27.00 -22.76
CA ARG A 35 29.77 -25.69 -22.17
C ARG A 35 29.41 -24.49 -23.05
N ARG A 36 29.34 -24.65 -24.38
CA ARG A 36 28.93 -23.59 -25.32
C ARG A 36 27.41 -23.52 -25.51
N ILE A 37 26.70 -24.62 -25.24
CA ILE A 37 25.25 -24.77 -25.48
C ILE A 37 24.44 -24.58 -24.19
N LEU A 38 24.99 -24.95 -23.04
CA LEU A 38 24.43 -24.72 -21.70
C LEU A 38 23.96 -23.28 -21.46
N PRO A 39 24.63 -22.23 -21.97
CA PRO A 39 24.13 -20.85 -21.92
C PRO A 39 22.77 -20.57 -22.56
N PHE A 40 22.37 -21.35 -23.57
CA PHE A 40 21.21 -21.09 -24.39
C PHE A 40 19.93 -21.78 -23.89
N TRP A 41 19.99 -22.44 -22.72
CA TRP A 41 18.82 -23.05 -22.09
C TRP A 41 17.61 -22.10 -21.87
N PRO A 42 17.78 -20.79 -21.59
CA PRO A 42 16.63 -19.90 -21.41
C PRO A 42 15.87 -19.62 -22.72
N LEU A 43 16.50 -19.86 -23.88
CA LEU A 43 15.89 -19.72 -25.20
C LEU A 43 14.81 -20.79 -25.44
N ILE A 44 14.97 -21.97 -24.82
CA ILE A 44 13.95 -23.03 -24.79
C ILE A 44 12.72 -22.55 -24.01
N LEU A 45 12.89 -21.83 -22.90
CA LEU A 45 11.77 -21.25 -22.13
C LEU A 45 11.02 -20.18 -22.95
N ILE A 46 11.74 -19.35 -23.70
CA ILE A 46 11.13 -18.35 -24.59
C ILE A 46 10.34 -19.04 -25.71
N ALA A 47 10.92 -20.07 -26.35
CA ALA A 47 10.25 -20.84 -27.39
C ALA A 47 8.98 -21.54 -26.86
N LEU A 48 9.03 -22.13 -25.66
CA LEU A 48 7.86 -22.73 -25.00
C LEU A 48 6.81 -21.70 -24.63
N GLY A 49 7.23 -20.53 -24.12
CA GLY A 49 6.34 -19.40 -23.85
C GLY A 49 5.62 -18.92 -25.13
N ALA A 50 6.36 -18.77 -26.24
CA ALA A 50 5.82 -18.36 -27.53
C ALA A 50 4.86 -19.39 -28.13
N LEU A 51 5.19 -20.69 -28.05
CA LEU A 51 4.29 -21.77 -28.48
C LEU A 51 3.00 -21.79 -27.66
N LYS A 52 3.09 -21.58 -26.35
CA LYS A 52 1.93 -21.51 -25.46
C LYS A 52 1.04 -20.29 -25.77
N LEU A 53 1.64 -19.15 -26.11
CA LEU A 53 0.94 -17.96 -26.61
C LEU A 53 0.25 -18.18 -27.96
N SER A 54 0.81 -19.07 -28.80
CA SER A 54 0.30 -19.36 -30.13
C SER A 54 -0.78 -20.46 -30.14
N GLN A 55 -0.90 -21.26 -29.08
CA GLN A 55 -1.83 -22.40 -29.01
C GLN A 55 -3.03 -22.16 -28.07
N ASP A 56 -2.90 -21.34 -27.02
CA ASP A 56 -3.97 -21.11 -26.04
C ASP A 56 -4.63 -19.73 -26.20
N ALA A 57 -5.92 -19.70 -26.55
CA ALA A 57 -6.72 -18.47 -26.64
C ALA A 57 -7.15 -17.92 -25.25
N ASP A 58 -6.99 -18.69 -24.19
CA ASP A 58 -7.43 -18.33 -22.83
C ASP A 58 -6.53 -17.29 -22.15
N ALA A 59 -7.15 -16.29 -21.51
CA ALA A 59 -6.47 -15.20 -20.81
C ALA A 59 -5.47 -15.69 -19.74
N ARG A 60 -5.75 -16.85 -19.11
CA ARG A 60 -4.88 -17.48 -18.11
C ARG A 60 -3.66 -18.17 -18.74
N GLY A 61 -3.82 -18.78 -19.92
CA GLY A 61 -2.72 -19.39 -20.69
C GLY A 61 -1.76 -18.34 -21.24
N ARG A 62 -2.32 -17.22 -21.72
CA ARG A 62 -1.58 -16.05 -22.20
C ARG A 62 -0.71 -15.42 -21.12
N GLY A 63 -1.23 -15.27 -19.90
CA GLY A 63 -0.47 -14.77 -18.75
C GLY A 63 0.74 -15.64 -18.40
N ILE A 64 0.59 -16.97 -18.46
CA ILE A 64 1.70 -17.90 -18.22
C ILE A 64 2.73 -17.84 -19.36
N GLY A 65 2.29 -17.68 -20.62
CA GLY A 65 3.18 -17.49 -21.76
C GLY A 65 4.02 -16.22 -21.66
N PHE A 66 3.41 -15.08 -21.30
CA PHE A 66 4.13 -13.83 -21.04
C PHE A 66 5.12 -13.96 -19.88
N ALA A 67 4.73 -14.62 -18.78
CA ALA A 67 5.63 -14.84 -17.66
C ALA A 67 6.85 -15.69 -18.07
N LEU A 68 6.65 -16.74 -18.86
CA LEU A 68 7.75 -17.60 -19.35
C LEU A 68 8.70 -16.84 -20.28
N ILE A 69 8.17 -16.01 -21.19
CA ILE A 69 8.99 -15.17 -22.07
C ILE A 69 9.77 -14.13 -21.26
N ALA A 70 9.13 -13.47 -20.28
CA ALA A 70 9.78 -12.47 -19.44
C ALA A 70 10.92 -13.08 -18.60
N VAL A 71 10.68 -14.23 -17.97
CA VAL A 71 11.69 -14.95 -17.18
C VAL A 71 12.83 -15.47 -18.06
N GLY A 72 12.52 -16.06 -19.21
CA GLY A 72 13.52 -16.54 -20.17
C GLY A 72 14.37 -15.41 -20.74
N SER A 73 13.76 -14.26 -21.04
CA SER A 73 14.47 -13.06 -21.50
C SER A 73 15.37 -12.48 -20.41
N LEU A 74 14.89 -12.40 -19.17
CA LEU A 74 15.66 -11.88 -18.03
C LEU A 74 16.88 -12.77 -17.70
N LEU A 75 16.70 -14.09 -17.76
CA LEU A 75 17.79 -15.05 -17.56
C LEU A 75 18.83 -15.01 -18.69
N THR A 76 18.38 -14.87 -19.95
CA THR A 76 19.26 -14.68 -21.10
C THR A 76 20.08 -13.41 -20.94
N LEU A 77 19.44 -12.31 -20.55
CA LEU A 77 20.08 -11.01 -20.38
C LEU A 77 21.10 -11.01 -19.24
N ARG A 78 20.82 -11.75 -18.16
CA ARG A 78 21.78 -11.98 -17.08
C ARG A 78 22.98 -12.82 -17.53
N HIS A 79 22.77 -13.76 -18.44
CA HIS A 79 23.82 -14.68 -18.86
C HIS A 79 24.73 -14.14 -19.97
N LEU A 80 24.24 -13.21 -20.79
CA LEU A 80 25.07 -12.51 -21.80
C LEU A 80 26.09 -11.53 -21.20
N GLY A 81 26.14 -11.36 -19.86
CA GLY A 81 27.18 -10.56 -19.20
C GLY A 81 27.17 -9.07 -19.56
N ILE A 82 26.08 -8.57 -20.17
CA ILE A 82 25.97 -7.18 -20.63
C ILE A 82 25.77 -6.21 -19.45
N PHE A 83 25.36 -6.73 -18.29
CA PHE A 83 25.09 -5.92 -17.11
C PHE A 83 25.68 -6.52 -15.83
N ASP A 84 26.81 -5.98 -15.40
CA ASP A 84 27.27 -6.03 -14.01
C ASP A 84 26.40 -5.10 -13.13
N PHE A 85 25.08 -5.31 -13.12
CA PHE A 85 24.18 -4.50 -12.30
C PHE A 85 24.45 -4.79 -10.83
N ARG A 86 25.22 -3.91 -10.20
CA ARG A 86 25.41 -3.92 -8.75
C ARG A 86 24.10 -3.48 -8.14
N TRP A 87 23.75 -4.01 -6.97
CA TRP A 87 22.57 -3.56 -6.21
C TRP A 87 22.53 -2.03 -6.02
N ARG A 88 23.71 -1.39 -6.06
CA ARG A 88 23.91 0.07 -6.01
C ARG A 88 23.50 0.83 -7.29
N ASP A 89 23.20 0.17 -8.38
CA ASP A 89 22.76 0.84 -9.61
C ASP A 89 21.22 0.94 -9.68
N PHE A 90 20.52 0.21 -8.80
CA PHE A 90 19.05 0.23 -8.72
C PHE A 90 18.49 1.35 -7.83
N TRP A 91 19.22 1.82 -6.81
CA TRP A 91 18.71 2.87 -5.90
C TRP A 91 18.37 4.21 -6.61
N PRO A 92 19.10 4.68 -7.65
CA PRO A 92 18.73 5.90 -8.37
C PRO A 92 17.44 5.71 -9.17
N LEU A 93 17.21 4.51 -9.70
CA LEU A 93 16.00 4.18 -10.45
C LEU A 93 14.76 4.19 -9.54
N ILE A 94 14.91 3.67 -8.32
CA ILE A 94 13.86 3.74 -7.28
C ILE A 94 13.57 5.18 -6.89
N LEU A 95 14.59 6.04 -6.74
CA LEU A 95 14.41 7.47 -6.47
C LEU A 95 13.71 8.21 -7.61
N ILE A 96 14.10 7.93 -8.86
CA ILE A 96 13.42 8.48 -10.05
C ILE A 96 11.96 8.01 -10.07
N GLY A 97 11.72 6.71 -9.84
CA GLY A 97 10.37 6.15 -9.74
C GLY A 97 9.54 6.80 -8.64
N ALA A 98 10.12 7.01 -7.45
CA ALA A 98 9.48 7.70 -6.34
C ALA A 98 9.18 9.17 -6.69
N GLY A 99 10.13 9.89 -7.29
CA GLY A 99 9.95 11.28 -7.73
C GLY A 99 8.86 11.43 -8.79
N VAL A 100 8.85 10.54 -9.78
CA VAL A 100 7.79 10.47 -10.81
C VAL A 100 6.44 10.16 -10.16
N LEU A 101 6.38 9.19 -9.23
CA LEU A 101 5.16 8.87 -8.49
C LEU A 101 4.62 10.08 -7.72
N VAL A 102 5.48 10.88 -7.09
CA VAL A 102 5.10 12.14 -6.41
C VAL A 102 4.55 13.15 -7.41
N MET A 103 5.20 13.31 -8.56
CA MET A 103 4.80 14.28 -9.59
C MET A 103 3.44 13.92 -10.24
N PHE A 104 3.17 12.63 -10.45
CA PHE A 104 1.88 12.16 -10.96
C PHE A 104 0.79 12.11 -9.87
N ARG A 105 1.14 11.86 -8.61
CA ARG A 105 0.20 12.03 -7.48
C ARG A 105 -0.25 13.48 -7.33
N GLY A 106 0.65 14.45 -7.54
CA GLY A 106 0.31 15.87 -7.50
C GLY A 106 -0.70 16.31 -8.57
N ARG A 107 -0.79 15.60 -9.70
CA ARG A 107 -1.72 15.94 -10.80
C ARG A 107 -3.09 15.25 -10.71
N LEU A 108 -3.22 14.13 -9.99
CA LEU A 108 -4.53 13.58 -9.61
C LEU A 108 -5.08 14.16 -8.28
N ALA A 109 -4.24 14.83 -7.50
CA ALA A 109 -4.60 15.41 -6.21
C ALA A 109 -4.96 16.91 -6.26
N LEU A 110 -5.15 17.49 -7.45
CA LEU A 110 -5.43 18.93 -7.57
C LEU A 110 -6.85 19.36 -7.15
N GLU A 111 -7.66 18.45 -6.59
CA GLU A 111 -8.94 18.77 -5.93
C GLU A 111 -9.05 18.25 -4.48
N ARG A 112 -7.96 17.73 -3.88
CA ARG A 112 -8.03 17.20 -2.50
C ARG A 112 -6.82 17.65 -1.69
N ASN A 113 -7.03 18.79 -1.02
CA ASN A 113 -6.17 19.44 -0.03
C ASN A 113 -5.24 18.48 0.75
N GLY A 114 -3.93 18.75 0.70
CA GLY A 114 -2.98 18.49 1.79
C GLY A 114 -2.56 17.02 2.05
N GLY A 115 -1.35 16.68 1.60
CA GLY A 115 -0.48 15.58 2.05
C GLY A 115 -1.08 14.44 2.87
N ALA A 116 -1.20 13.27 2.23
CA ALA A 116 -1.28 11.92 2.82
C ALA A 116 -2.09 11.75 4.12
N ALA A 117 -3.15 12.52 4.31
CA ALA A 117 -4.23 12.15 5.22
C ALA A 117 -5.17 11.21 4.47
N THR A 118 -5.16 9.93 4.82
CA THR A 118 -6.31 9.06 4.56
C THR A 118 -7.41 9.50 5.52
N VAL A 119 -8.21 10.47 5.08
CA VAL A 119 -9.53 10.74 5.67
C VAL A 119 -10.46 9.68 5.09
N ASP A 120 -10.49 8.53 5.76
CA ASP A 120 -11.42 7.46 5.42
C ASP A 120 -12.74 7.79 6.11
N LEU A 121 -13.64 8.45 5.38
CA LEU A 121 -15.03 8.65 5.79
C LEU A 121 -15.74 7.31 5.63
N LEU A 122 -15.41 6.36 6.49
CA LEU A 122 -15.97 4.99 6.48
C LEU A 122 -17.49 4.99 6.75
N ASP A 123 -18.00 6.09 7.33
CA ASP A 123 -19.41 6.38 7.56
C ASP A 123 -19.60 7.91 7.57
N GLU A 124 -20.74 8.41 7.07
CA GLU A 124 -21.12 9.84 7.11
C GLU A 124 -21.18 10.39 8.56
N ASP A 125 -21.23 9.49 9.54
CA ASP A 125 -21.45 9.73 10.96
C ASP A 125 -20.18 9.53 11.84
N ARG A 126 -19.04 9.12 11.26
CA ARG A 126 -17.77 8.88 11.99
C ARG A 126 -16.57 9.55 11.34
N VAL A 127 -15.66 10.08 12.16
CA VAL A 127 -14.40 10.69 11.67
C VAL A 127 -13.20 9.77 11.93
N GLN A 128 -12.42 9.47 10.89
CA GLN A 128 -11.11 8.84 11.05
C GLN A 128 -10.05 9.68 10.34
N ILE A 129 -9.17 10.31 11.13
CA ILE A 129 -8.07 11.13 10.60
C ILE A 129 -6.76 10.54 11.10
N SER A 130 -5.90 10.13 10.18
CA SER A 130 -4.52 9.75 10.48
C SER A 130 -3.58 10.67 9.71
N THR A 131 -2.70 11.37 10.42
CA THR A 131 -1.75 12.30 9.83
C THR A 131 -0.33 12.01 10.33
N VAL A 132 0.57 11.80 9.38
CA VAL A 132 1.97 11.42 9.62
C VAL A 132 2.83 12.37 8.78
N LEU A 133 3.51 13.32 9.44
CA LEU A 133 4.44 14.30 8.86
C LEU A 133 3.81 15.39 7.97
N SER A 134 2.50 15.64 8.07
CA SER A 134 1.79 16.65 7.25
C SER A 134 0.77 17.42 8.10
N GLY A 135 0.24 18.52 7.55
CA GLY A 135 -0.89 19.26 8.12
C GLY A 135 -2.19 18.91 7.41
N ASN A 136 -3.32 18.81 8.12
CA ASN A 136 -4.64 18.58 7.52
C ASN A 136 -5.68 19.62 8.01
N GLN A 137 -6.52 20.11 7.11
CA GLN A 137 -7.76 20.82 7.45
C GLN A 137 -8.95 20.04 6.90
N SER A 138 -9.76 19.49 7.80
CA SER A 138 -10.94 18.70 7.45
C SER A 138 -12.20 19.39 7.99
N LYS A 139 -13.26 19.38 7.18
CA LYS A 139 -14.60 19.86 7.58
C LYS A 139 -15.55 18.66 7.55
N LEU A 140 -16.32 18.47 8.61
CA LEU A 140 -17.34 17.43 8.67
C LEU A 140 -18.69 18.06 9.02
N SER A 141 -19.66 17.82 8.16
CA SER A 141 -21.03 18.31 8.30
C SER A 141 -21.97 17.11 8.38
N SER A 142 -21.87 16.36 9.49
CA SER A 142 -22.71 15.20 9.74
C SER A 142 -23.89 15.58 10.65
N PRO A 143 -25.14 15.27 10.27
CA PRO A 143 -26.29 15.48 11.13
C PRO A 143 -26.34 14.50 12.33
N ARG A 144 -25.61 13.37 12.28
CA ARG A 144 -25.58 12.31 13.29
C ARG A 144 -24.15 11.94 13.69
N PHE A 145 -23.38 12.91 14.16
CA PHE A 145 -22.01 12.65 14.60
C PHE A 145 -21.97 11.71 15.81
N THR A 146 -21.37 10.52 15.63
CA THR A 146 -21.23 9.50 16.68
C THR A 146 -19.85 9.49 17.32
N GLY A 147 -18.86 10.16 16.72
CA GLY A 147 -17.49 10.23 17.22
C GLY A 147 -16.44 9.82 16.20
N GLY A 148 -15.29 9.37 16.68
CA GLY A 148 -14.20 8.99 15.79
C GLY A 148 -12.84 8.85 16.45
N GLU A 149 -11.82 8.74 15.60
CA GLU A 149 -10.41 8.66 16.01
C GLU A 149 -9.55 9.64 15.20
N ILE A 150 -8.74 10.43 15.91
CA ILE A 150 -7.74 11.33 15.34
C ILE A 150 -6.37 10.90 15.84
N LYS A 151 -5.48 10.53 14.91
CA LYS A 151 -4.10 10.15 15.19
C LYS A 151 -3.16 11.13 14.49
N VAL A 152 -2.34 11.82 15.27
CA VAL A 152 -1.31 12.73 14.78
C VAL A 152 0.03 12.28 15.35
N VAL A 153 0.89 11.73 14.49
CA VAL A 153 2.24 11.32 14.91
C VAL A 153 3.19 12.52 14.86
N MET A 154 3.12 13.30 13.79
CA MET A 154 3.96 14.45 13.54
C MET A 154 3.21 15.45 12.66
N GLY A 155 2.92 16.67 13.15
CA GLY A 155 2.25 17.72 12.36
C GLY A 155 1.09 18.43 13.06
N GLU A 156 0.17 18.99 12.28
CA GLU A 156 -1.03 19.66 12.80
C GLU A 156 -2.31 19.21 12.10
N THR A 157 -3.41 19.10 12.84
CA THR A 157 -4.71 18.77 12.27
C THR A 157 -5.76 19.75 12.76
N GLN A 158 -6.52 20.33 11.85
CA GLN A 158 -7.68 21.15 12.14
C GLN A 158 -8.94 20.41 11.70
N LEU A 159 -9.88 20.25 12.62
CA LEU A 159 -11.19 19.65 12.36
C LEU A 159 -12.30 20.66 12.68
N ASP A 160 -13.07 21.02 11.67
CA ASP A 160 -14.24 21.90 11.80
C ASP A 160 -15.52 21.07 11.85
N LEU A 161 -16.15 21.05 13.04
CA LEU A 161 -17.41 20.38 13.34
C LEU A 161 -18.57 21.36 13.52
N ARG A 162 -18.40 22.66 13.26
CA ARG A 162 -19.45 23.68 13.52
C ARG A 162 -20.77 23.46 12.76
N GLN A 163 -20.75 22.62 11.73
CA GLN A 163 -21.92 22.25 10.93
C GLN A 163 -22.39 20.81 11.21
N ALA A 164 -21.84 20.15 12.23
CA ALA A 164 -22.23 18.83 12.67
C ALA A 164 -23.24 18.89 13.82
N SER A 165 -24.04 17.84 13.99
CA SER A 165 -24.97 17.69 15.12
C SER A 165 -24.80 16.33 15.78
N ILE A 166 -25.03 16.27 17.09
CA ILE A 166 -25.01 15.06 17.91
C ILE A 166 -26.45 14.72 18.31
N GLU A 167 -26.88 13.49 18.08
CA GLU A 167 -28.16 12.96 18.60
C GLU A 167 -27.99 12.14 19.88
N ALA A 168 -26.86 11.45 20.03
CA ALA A 168 -26.51 10.62 21.19
C ALA A 168 -25.06 10.89 21.62
N PRO A 169 -24.70 10.73 22.91
CA PRO A 169 -23.35 11.06 23.41
C PRO A 169 -22.22 10.52 22.53
N ALA A 170 -21.45 11.42 21.93
CA ALA A 170 -20.39 11.08 20.98
C ALA A 170 -19.04 10.93 21.68
N GLN A 171 -18.19 10.03 21.17
CA GLN A 171 -16.86 9.79 21.74
C GLN A 171 -15.76 10.00 20.70
N LEU A 172 -14.82 10.88 21.01
CA LEU A 172 -13.70 11.19 20.13
C LEU A 172 -12.39 10.79 20.80
N LYS A 173 -11.65 9.86 20.19
CA LYS A 173 -10.31 9.48 20.65
C LYS A 173 -9.27 10.30 19.90
N ILE A 174 -8.37 10.95 20.62
CA ILE A 174 -7.31 11.78 20.06
C ILE A 174 -5.97 11.29 20.59
N LEU A 175 -5.08 10.88 19.69
CA LEU A 175 -3.70 10.51 20.00
C LEU A 175 -2.76 11.49 19.30
N VAL A 176 -1.96 12.22 20.07
CA VAL A 176 -0.92 13.11 19.55
C VAL A 176 0.42 12.71 20.12
N VAL A 177 1.35 12.31 19.25
CA VAL A 177 2.73 12.02 19.64
C VAL A 177 3.56 13.30 19.63
N MET A 178 3.64 13.97 18.47
CA MET A 178 4.37 15.23 18.33
C MET A 178 3.63 16.24 17.43
N GLY A 179 2.87 17.18 17.98
CA GLY A 179 2.08 18.08 17.13
C GLY A 179 0.94 18.82 17.80
N SER A 180 -0.03 19.30 17.02
CA SER A 180 -1.23 19.93 17.58
C SER A 180 -2.53 19.54 16.88
N VAL A 181 -3.63 19.56 17.61
CA VAL A 181 -4.98 19.36 17.08
C VAL A 181 -5.83 20.56 17.45
N LYS A 182 -6.47 21.18 16.45
CA LYS A 182 -7.45 22.26 16.64
C LYS A 182 -8.84 21.77 16.29
N LEU A 183 -9.75 21.84 17.24
CA LEU A 183 -11.15 21.46 17.08
C LEU A 183 -12.03 22.69 17.14
N GLN A 184 -12.81 22.92 16.09
CA GLN A 184 -13.88 23.92 16.09
C GLN A 184 -15.21 23.20 16.27
N LEU A 185 -15.89 23.49 17.37
CA LEU A 185 -17.09 22.80 17.82
C LEU A 185 -18.30 23.72 17.70
N PRO A 186 -19.51 23.18 17.52
CA PRO A 186 -20.74 23.95 17.63
C PRO A 186 -20.96 24.53 19.04
N PRO A 187 -21.60 25.70 19.17
CA PRO A 187 -21.85 26.34 20.46
C PRO A 187 -22.85 25.63 21.35
N ASP A 188 -23.65 24.73 20.80
CA ASP A 188 -24.67 23.97 21.50
C ASP A 188 -24.11 22.68 22.16
N TRP A 189 -22.82 22.37 21.99
CA TRP A 189 -22.22 21.14 22.50
C TRP A 189 -21.60 21.34 23.89
N SER A 190 -21.84 20.38 24.77
CA SER A 190 -21.10 20.25 26.04
C SER A 190 -19.90 19.32 25.84
N VAL A 191 -18.70 19.82 26.14
CA VAL A 191 -17.44 19.12 25.89
C VAL A 191 -16.83 18.65 27.20
N SER A 192 -16.46 17.38 27.28
CA SER A 192 -15.75 16.82 28.43
C SER A 192 -14.45 16.17 27.96
N VAL A 193 -13.33 16.76 28.34
CA VAL A 193 -11.99 16.24 28.01
C VAL A 193 -11.51 15.32 29.12
N LYS A 194 -11.20 14.08 28.76
CA LYS A 194 -10.60 13.06 29.61
C LYS A 194 -9.25 12.70 29.03
N GLY A 195 -8.18 12.98 29.74
CA GLY A 195 -6.84 12.69 29.23
C GLY A 195 -5.79 12.93 30.29
N LYS A 196 -4.66 12.25 30.14
CA LYS A 196 -3.46 12.51 30.93
C LYS A 196 -2.38 13.03 29.97
N PRO A 197 -2.25 14.36 29.80
CA PRO A 197 -1.14 14.92 29.03
C PRO A 197 0.18 14.62 29.75
N LEU A 198 1.20 14.18 29.02
CA LEU A 198 2.54 13.95 29.57
C LEU A 198 3.36 15.25 29.58
N LEU A 199 3.62 15.81 28.39
CA LEU A 199 4.42 17.02 28.15
C LEU A 199 3.71 17.91 27.12
N SER A 200 2.43 18.19 27.37
CA SER A 200 1.53 18.85 26.41
C SER A 200 0.51 19.74 27.10
N GLU A 201 -0.11 20.62 26.33
CA GLU A 201 -1.11 21.58 26.79
C GLU A 201 -2.49 21.26 26.21
N ILE A 202 -3.53 21.42 27.03
CA ILE A 202 -4.93 21.37 26.57
C ILE A 202 -5.51 22.76 26.83
N ASP A 203 -5.76 23.49 25.74
CA ASP A 203 -6.30 24.85 25.78
C ASP A 203 -7.79 24.78 25.43
N ASP A 204 -8.64 24.89 26.46
CA ASP A 204 -10.08 24.88 26.32
C ASP A 204 -10.64 26.31 26.30
N LYS A 205 -10.98 26.80 25.10
CA LYS A 205 -11.64 28.08 24.89
C LYS A 205 -13.14 27.92 24.61
N THR A 206 -13.72 26.76 24.92
CA THR A 206 -15.15 26.53 24.73
C THR A 206 -15.96 27.23 25.83
N THR A 207 -17.15 27.70 25.47
CA THR A 207 -18.09 28.28 26.43
C THR A 207 -19.17 27.23 26.71
N PRO A 208 -19.33 26.76 27.97
CA PRO A 208 -20.30 25.72 28.27
C PRO A 208 -21.74 26.23 28.07
N PRO A 209 -22.58 25.52 27.30
CA PRO A 209 -23.98 25.90 27.11
C PRO A 209 -24.81 25.72 28.39
N LEU A 210 -25.78 26.62 28.64
CA LEU A 210 -26.61 26.61 29.86
C LEU A 210 -27.49 25.36 30.01
N MET A 211 -27.89 24.76 28.89
CA MET A 211 -28.60 23.48 28.79
C MET A 211 -28.15 22.81 27.50
N SER A 212 -27.55 21.62 27.60
CA SER A 212 -27.20 20.84 26.41
C SER A 212 -27.47 19.37 26.65
N SER A 213 -28.26 18.78 25.76
CA SER A 213 -28.41 17.32 25.62
C SER A 213 -27.32 16.71 24.74
N LYS A 214 -26.51 17.54 24.07
CA LYS A 214 -25.49 17.13 23.11
C LYS A 214 -24.12 17.12 23.78
N GLN A 215 -23.66 15.93 24.14
CA GLN A 215 -22.40 15.74 24.84
C GLN A 215 -21.34 15.12 23.94
N LEU A 216 -20.15 15.72 23.91
CA LEU A 216 -18.95 15.17 23.30
C LEU A 216 -17.92 14.82 24.39
N VAL A 217 -17.53 13.55 24.46
CA VAL A 217 -16.48 13.08 25.36
C VAL A 217 -15.20 12.86 24.57
N ILE A 218 -14.15 13.60 24.90
CA ILE A 218 -12.86 13.54 24.23
C ILE A 218 -11.90 12.73 25.10
N HIS A 219 -11.33 11.66 24.54
CA HIS A 219 -10.25 10.88 25.16
C HIS A 219 -8.92 11.28 24.53
N ALA A 220 -8.16 12.14 25.21
CA ALA A 220 -6.93 12.72 24.71
C ALA A 220 -5.69 12.05 25.33
N GLU A 221 -4.88 11.43 24.48
CA GLU A 221 -3.55 10.90 24.79
C GLU A 221 -2.52 11.79 24.08
N LEU A 222 -1.87 12.68 24.84
CA LEU A 222 -0.97 13.69 24.31
C LEU A 222 0.43 13.50 24.91
N VAL A 223 1.44 13.31 24.06
CA VAL A 223 2.84 13.14 24.47
C VAL A 223 3.56 14.49 24.44
N LEU A 224 3.86 15.02 23.25
CA LEU A 224 4.54 16.30 23.03
C LEU A 224 3.70 17.17 22.07
N GLY A 225 2.91 18.11 22.58
CA GLY A 225 1.97 18.80 21.70
C GLY A 225 0.88 19.60 22.38
N GLY A 226 -0.20 19.86 21.63
CA GLY A 226 -1.34 20.59 22.16
C GLY A 226 -2.70 20.19 21.55
N LEU A 227 -3.75 20.31 22.36
CA LEU A 227 -5.14 20.21 21.93
C LEU A 227 -5.81 21.57 22.19
N GLU A 228 -6.23 22.27 21.13
CA GLU A 228 -6.99 23.51 21.25
C GLU A 228 -8.46 23.24 20.90
N LEU A 229 -9.35 23.58 21.82
CA LEU A 229 -10.80 23.47 21.66
C LEU A 229 -11.36 24.88 21.52
N ARG A 230 -12.10 25.13 20.44
CA ARG A 230 -12.76 26.39 20.16
C ARG A 230 -14.20 26.19 19.77
N ASN A 231 -14.99 27.21 20.05
CA ASN A 231 -16.36 27.38 19.62
C ASN A 231 -16.39 28.52 18.58
#